data_AF-A0A3D0WUT7-F1
#
_entry.id   AF-A0A3D0WUT7-F1
#
_cell.length_a   1.000
_cell.length_b   1.000
_cell.length_c   1.000
_cell.angle_alpha   90.00
_cell.angle_beta   90.00
_cell.angle_gamma   90.00
#
_symmetry.space_group_name_H-M   'P 1'
#
loop_
_entity.id
_entity.type
_entity.pdbx_description
1 polymer ?
#
loop_
_entity_poly.entity_id
_entity_poly.type
_entity_poly.pdbx_seq_one_letter_code
_entity_poly.pdbx_strand_id
1 'polypeptide(L)'
;WNDKGHEKERPSSVKAGLYCDGRLQETVVLDGGNDWSHSWLGLDVNRTWTVSEIGASRDYKSAVKQAGSVFTITNTYGAEGEPGGPEEEIPDEDVPLAKAPQTGLVQWPIPVLLTAGAVLIVCGVVFRRKEKHG
;
A
#
# COMPACT_ATOMS: atom_id res chain seq x y z
N TRP A 1 -6.23 -10.06 11.84
CA TRP A 1 -5.24 -11.13 11.93
C TRP A 1 -5.53 -12.21 10.89
N ASN A 2 -4.49 -12.77 10.27
CA ASN A 2 -4.55 -13.88 9.33
C ASN A 2 -3.52 -14.94 9.75
N ASP A 3 -3.79 -15.62 10.86
CA ASP A 3 -2.84 -16.52 11.53
C ASP A 3 -3.18 -18.00 11.42
N LYS A 4 -4.28 -18.39 10.77
CA LYS A 4 -4.59 -19.80 10.42
C LYS A 4 -4.42 -20.82 11.58
N GLY A 5 -4.77 -20.45 12.82
CA GLY A 5 -4.60 -21.33 13.99
C GLY A 5 -3.30 -21.13 14.79
N HIS A 6 -2.52 -20.09 14.49
CA HIS A 6 -1.31 -19.70 15.19
C HIS A 6 -1.53 -18.51 16.14
N GLU A 7 -2.67 -18.48 16.84
CA GLU A 7 -3.02 -17.38 17.76
C GLU A 7 -2.10 -17.32 18.98
N LYS A 8 -1.43 -18.42 19.34
CA LYS A 8 -0.44 -18.45 20.44
C LYS A 8 0.87 -17.75 20.08
N GLU A 9 1.18 -17.56 18.80
CA GLU A 9 2.31 -16.78 18.31
C GLU A 9 1.95 -15.30 18.10
N ARG A 10 0.66 -14.95 18.17
CA ARG A 10 0.19 -13.59 18.01
C ARG A 10 0.75 -12.72 19.14
N PRO A 11 1.44 -11.61 18.84
CA PRO A 11 1.88 -10.70 19.88
C PRO A 11 0.67 -10.10 20.61
N SER A 12 0.82 -9.80 21.89
CA SER A 12 -0.25 -9.19 22.69
C SER A 12 -0.60 -7.76 22.25
N SER A 13 0.30 -7.12 21.49
CA SER A 13 0.13 -5.76 20.98
C SER A 13 0.99 -5.53 19.74
N VAL A 14 0.61 -4.56 18.90
CA VAL A 14 1.40 -4.05 17.77
C VAL A 14 1.47 -2.53 17.81
N LYS A 15 2.41 -1.93 17.07
CA LYS A 15 2.53 -0.47 16.96
C LYS A 15 2.09 -0.01 15.58
N ALA A 16 1.15 0.92 15.51
CA ALA A 16 0.75 1.59 14.27
C ALA A 16 1.29 3.02 14.25
N GLY A 17 1.98 3.38 13.16
CA GLY A 17 2.49 4.72 12.91
C GLY A 17 1.58 5.49 11.97
N LEU A 18 1.26 6.74 12.33
CA LEU A 18 0.63 7.72 11.46
C LEU A 18 1.70 8.59 10.80
N TYR A 19 1.65 8.72 9.48
CA TYR A 19 2.62 9.49 8.71
C TYR A 19 1.92 10.64 7.97
N CYS A 20 2.49 11.84 8.04
CA CYS A 20 2.08 13.02 7.27
C CYS A 20 3.15 13.29 6.21
N ASP A 21 2.76 13.24 4.93
CA ASP A 21 3.66 13.46 3.79
C ASP A 21 4.98 12.66 3.91
N GLY A 22 4.85 11.39 4.30
CA GLY A 22 5.97 10.45 4.45
C GLY A 22 6.75 10.57 5.77
N ARG A 23 6.39 11.47 6.69
CA ARG A 23 7.07 11.65 7.98
C ARG A 23 6.21 11.13 9.13
N LEU A 24 6.79 10.27 9.97
CA LEU A 24 6.14 9.78 11.18
C LEU A 24 5.73 10.96 12.07
N GLN A 25 4.45 10.99 12.45
CA GLN A 25 3.89 11.99 13.36
C GLN A 25 3.58 11.38 14.72
N GLU A 26 2.90 10.24 14.73
CA GLU A 26 2.44 9.60 15.95
C GLU A 26 2.60 8.08 15.85
N THR A 27 2.81 7.44 17.00
CA THR A 27 2.80 5.98 17.13
C THR A 27 1.82 5.58 18.22
N VAL A 28 0.91 4.67 17.89
CA VAL A 28 -0.10 4.15 18.81
C VAL A 28 0.09 2.65 19.01
N VAL A 29 -0.24 2.16 20.20
CA VAL A 29 -0.25 0.72 20.50
C VAL A 29 -1.66 0.20 20.28
N LEU A 30 -1.79 -0.85 19.47
CA LEU A 30 -3.04 -1.59 19.25
C LEU A 30 -2.93 -2.93 19.96
N ASP A 31 -3.96 -3.29 20.73
CA ASP A 31 -4.00 -4.52 21.52
C ASP A 31 -5.45 -4.97 21.76
N GLY A 32 -5.62 -6.04 22.53
CA GLY A 32 -6.95 -6.56 22.89
C GLY A 32 -7.77 -5.63 23.79
N GLY A 33 -7.15 -4.65 24.47
CA GLY A 33 -7.84 -3.69 25.32
C GLY A 33 -8.49 -2.55 24.55
N ASN A 34 -8.04 -2.26 23.32
CA ASN A 34 -8.65 -1.28 22.42
C ASN A 34 -9.29 -1.89 21.16
N ASP A 35 -9.62 -3.18 21.22
CA ASP A 35 -10.19 -3.95 20.11
C ASP A 35 -9.38 -3.81 18.82
N TRP A 36 -8.06 -3.66 18.95
CA TRP A 36 -7.13 -3.44 17.84
C TRP A 36 -7.50 -2.24 16.96
N SER A 37 -8.01 -1.17 17.56
CA SER A 37 -8.53 0.00 16.83
C SER A 37 -8.09 1.33 17.44
N HIS A 38 -7.97 2.35 16.58
CA HIS A 38 -7.66 3.72 16.97
C HIS A 38 -8.22 4.72 15.94
N SER A 39 -8.49 5.96 16.36
CA SER A 39 -8.94 7.04 15.47
C SER A 39 -8.15 8.31 15.74
N TRP A 40 -7.46 8.80 14.70
CA TRP A 40 -6.82 10.11 14.72
C TRP A 40 -7.79 11.19 14.30
N LEU A 41 -7.84 12.28 15.07
CA LEU A 41 -8.74 13.41 14.84
C LEU A 41 -7.93 14.68 14.58
N GLY A 42 -8.56 15.68 13.94
CA GLY A 42 -7.93 16.99 13.71
C GLY A 42 -6.82 16.97 12.66
N LEU A 43 -6.81 15.99 11.77
CA LEU A 43 -5.84 15.90 10.67
C LEU A 43 -6.14 16.96 9.59
N ASP A 44 -5.09 17.61 9.09
CA ASP A 44 -5.22 18.59 8.00
C ASP A 44 -5.62 17.89 6.69
N VAL A 45 -6.72 18.33 6.11
CA VAL A 45 -7.29 17.81 4.86
C VAL A 45 -6.44 18.11 3.63
N ASN A 46 -5.51 19.07 3.71
CA ASN A 46 -4.61 19.44 2.63
C ASN A 46 -3.30 18.63 2.64
N ARG A 47 -3.17 17.66 3.55
CA ARG A 47 -1.98 16.84 3.74
C ARG A 47 -2.26 15.39 3.39
N THR A 48 -1.21 14.65 3.04
CA THR A 48 -1.34 13.21 2.76
C THR A 48 -1.06 12.43 4.02
N TRP A 49 -2.03 11.61 4.42
CA TRP A 49 -1.93 10.76 5.60
C TRP A 49 -1.85 9.29 5.22
N THR A 50 -0.88 8.57 5.78
CA THR A 50 -0.74 7.12 5.62
C THR A 50 -0.52 6.45 6.97
N VAL A 51 -0.84 5.16 7.04
CA VAL A 51 -0.64 4.33 8.23
C VAL A 51 0.27 3.15 7.86
N SER A 52 1.21 2.83 8.73
CA SER A 52 2.04 1.62 8.62
C SER A 52 2.27 0.99 9.98
N GLU A 53 2.43 -0.32 10.02
CA GLU A 53 2.86 -1.01 11.24
C GLU A 53 4.35 -0.84 11.46
N ILE A 54 4.75 -0.64 12.71
CA ILE A 54 6.14 -0.45 13.11
C ILE A 54 6.61 -1.68 13.87
N GLY A 55 7.70 -2.30 13.41
CA GLY A 55 8.32 -3.43 14.08
C GLY A 55 7.45 -4.69 14.06
N ALA A 56 6.92 -5.06 12.88
CA ALA A 56 6.21 -6.32 12.70
C ALA A 56 7.06 -7.51 13.19
N SER A 57 6.42 -8.49 13.84
CA SER A 57 7.10 -9.69 14.34
C SER A 57 7.71 -10.49 13.20
N ARG A 58 8.85 -11.14 13.43
CA ARG A 58 9.58 -11.93 12.41
C ARG A 58 8.71 -13.01 11.76
N ASP A 59 7.74 -13.55 12.50
CA ASP A 59 6.87 -14.64 12.05
C ASP A 59 5.61 -14.14 11.32
N TYR A 60 5.43 -12.81 11.22
CA TYR A 60 4.28 -12.15 10.62
C TYR A 60 4.68 -11.18 9.51
N LYS A 61 3.94 -11.23 8.41
CA LYS A 61 4.00 -10.22 7.35
C LYS A 61 2.83 -9.25 7.47
N SER A 62 3.15 -7.97 7.54
CA SER A 62 2.15 -6.89 7.59
C SER A 62 1.76 -6.40 6.19
N ALA A 63 0.47 -6.11 6.01
CA ALA A 63 -0.05 -5.47 4.80
C ALA A 63 -1.12 -4.44 5.18
N VAL A 64 -1.07 -3.26 4.55
CA VAL A 64 -2.02 -2.19 4.79
C VAL A 64 -2.97 -2.06 3.60
N LYS A 65 -4.27 -1.98 3.89
CA LYS A 65 -5.31 -1.62 2.92
C LYS A 65 -5.97 -0.32 3.35
N GLN A 66 -6.22 0.57 2.39
CA GLN A 66 -6.92 1.83 2.62
C GLN A 66 -8.25 1.84 1.89
N ALA A 67 -9.30 2.27 2.58
CA ALA A 67 -10.62 2.56 2.03
C ALA A 67 -11.10 3.91 2.55
N GLY A 68 -10.92 4.97 1.75
CA GLY A 68 -11.18 6.34 2.20
C GLY A 68 -10.26 6.74 3.35
N SER A 69 -10.84 7.12 4.49
CA SER A 69 -10.14 7.46 5.73
C SER A 69 -9.85 6.25 6.65
N VAL A 70 -10.27 5.04 6.25
CA VAL A 70 -10.08 3.82 7.05
C VAL A 70 -8.86 3.07 6.55
N PHE A 71 -7.97 2.71 7.49
CA PHE A 71 -6.80 1.87 7.24
C PHE A 71 -6.95 0.55 7.99
N THR A 72 -6.75 -0.56 7.28
CA THR A 72 -6.76 -1.91 7.86
C THR A 72 -5.37 -2.52 7.73
N ILE A 73 -4.76 -2.84 8.86
CA ILE A 73 -3.49 -3.57 8.94
C ILE A 73 -3.81 -5.06 9.08
N THR A 74 -3.26 -5.89 8.18
CA THR A 74 -3.41 -7.35 8.21
C THR A 74 -2.06 -8.02 8.40
N ASN A 75 -1.86 -8.58 9.58
CA ASN A 75 -0.72 -9.46 9.87
C ASN A 75 -1.03 -10.91 9.50
N THR A 76 -0.19 -11.48 8.65
CA THR A 76 -0.30 -12.87 8.16
C THR A 76 0.84 -13.73 8.71
N TYR A 77 0.52 -14.81 9.42
CA TYR A 77 1.51 -15.73 9.99
C TYR A 77 2.12 -16.64 8.93
N GLY A 78 3.42 -16.93 9.02
CA GLY A 78 4.08 -17.95 8.21
C GLY A 78 4.13 -17.65 6.71
N ALA A 79 3.98 -16.38 6.34
CA ALA A 79 4.26 -15.95 4.98
C ALA A 79 5.79 -15.92 4.79
N GLU A 80 6.38 -17.01 4.29
CA GLU A 80 7.74 -16.99 3.75
C GLU A 80 7.77 -16.03 2.53
N GLY A 81 8.49 -14.91 2.66
CA GLY A 81 8.80 -14.01 1.55
C GLY A 81 8.32 -12.57 1.72
N GLU A 82 9.31 -11.68 1.84
CA GLU A 82 9.29 -10.20 1.86
C GLU A 82 8.79 -9.54 3.17
N PRO A 83 9.70 -9.29 4.13
CA PRO A 83 9.57 -8.18 5.07
C PRO A 83 9.60 -6.85 4.28
N GLY A 84 9.05 -5.79 4.85
CA GLY A 84 9.07 -4.47 4.20
C GLY A 84 10.50 -4.00 3.92
N GLY A 85 10.82 -3.76 2.64
CA GLY A 85 11.99 -3.00 2.17
C GLY A 85 13.34 -3.70 2.33
N PRO A 86 14.26 -3.62 1.34
CA PRO A 86 15.60 -4.15 1.51
C PRO A 86 16.39 -3.19 2.41
N GLU A 87 16.75 -3.64 3.61
CA GLU A 87 17.96 -3.15 4.28
C GLU A 87 19.10 -4.04 3.78
N GLU A 88 19.67 -3.67 2.63
CA GLU A 88 20.94 -4.26 2.16
C GLU A 88 22.05 -3.76 3.09
N GLU A 89 22.64 -4.65 3.89
CA GLU A 89 24.00 -4.45 4.39
C GLU A 89 24.92 -4.43 3.17
N ILE A 90 25.49 -3.27 2.83
CA ILE A 90 26.44 -3.10 1.72
C ILE A 90 27.85 -3.40 2.27
N PRO A 91 28.55 -4.46 1.80
CA PRO A 91 30.01 -4.54 1.97
C PRO A 91 30.66 -3.55 1.01
N ASP A 92 31.51 -2.66 1.54
CA ASP A 92 32.26 -1.66 0.79
C ASP A 92 33.25 -2.30 -0.20
N GLU A 93 32.86 -2.64 -1.44
CA GLU A 93 33.81 -2.72 -2.57
C GLU A 93 33.16 -2.37 -3.93
N ASP A 94 33.62 -1.23 -4.48
CA ASP A 94 33.75 -0.84 -5.89
C ASP A 94 32.58 -1.04 -6.88
N VAL A 95 31.78 0.03 -7.03
CA VAL A 95 30.69 0.18 -8.01
C VAL A 95 31.21 0.69 -9.38
N PRO A 96 30.85 0.04 -10.51
CA PRO A 96 30.65 0.76 -11.76
C PRO A 96 29.16 1.03 -11.98
N LEU A 97 28.87 2.32 -12.19
CA LEU A 97 27.55 2.92 -12.44
C LEU A 97 26.82 2.26 -13.63
N ALA A 98 25.88 1.35 -13.34
CA ALA A 98 24.88 0.88 -14.30
C ALA A 98 23.47 1.08 -13.72
N LYS A 99 22.69 1.90 -14.43
CA LYS A 99 21.34 2.37 -14.09
C LYS A 99 20.38 1.22 -13.73
N ALA A 100 19.85 1.25 -12.51
CA ALA A 100 18.89 0.26 -12.02
C ALA A 100 17.61 0.22 -12.89
N PRO A 101 17.09 -0.96 -13.27
CA PRO A 101 15.74 -1.07 -13.79
C PRO A 101 14.77 -0.83 -12.63
N GLN A 102 13.97 0.23 -12.73
CA GLN A 102 12.93 0.58 -11.78
C GLN A 102 11.82 -0.50 -11.80
N THR A 103 11.76 -1.35 -10.78
CA THR A 103 10.68 -2.34 -10.57
C THR A 103 9.53 -1.61 -9.85
N GLY A 104 8.42 -1.32 -10.51
CA GLY A 104 7.45 -2.28 -11.05
C GLY A 104 6.13 -2.03 -10.31
N LEU A 105 5.47 -0.88 -10.51
CA LEU A 105 4.33 -0.81 -11.44
C LEU A 105 3.43 -2.06 -11.32
N VAL A 106 2.46 -1.97 -10.42
CA VAL A 106 1.39 -2.95 -10.31
C VAL A 106 0.53 -2.94 -11.58
N GLN A 107 0.63 -4.02 -12.35
CA GLN A 107 -0.29 -4.34 -13.42
C GLN A 107 -1.59 -4.90 -12.82
N TRP A 108 -2.53 -4.01 -12.54
CA TRP A 108 -3.97 -4.25 -12.74
C TRP A 108 -4.49 -3.09 -13.63
N PRO A 109 -5.55 -3.27 -14.46
CA PRO A 109 -5.48 -3.09 -15.91
C PRO A 109 -5.72 -1.64 -16.38
N ILE A 110 -4.70 -0.78 -16.37
CA ILE A 110 -4.79 0.54 -17.05
C ILE A 110 -4.58 0.48 -18.58
N PRO A 111 -3.79 -0.45 -19.18
CA PRO A 111 -3.73 -0.57 -20.65
C PRO A 111 -5.06 -0.99 -21.27
N VAL A 112 -5.88 -1.76 -20.55
CA VAL A 112 -7.23 -2.15 -21.00
C VAL A 112 -8.21 -0.96 -20.93
N LEU A 113 -8.07 -0.07 -19.95
CA LEU A 113 -8.90 1.14 -19.82
C LEU A 113 -8.51 2.24 -20.82
N LEU A 114 -7.21 2.46 -21.07
CA LEU A 114 -6.76 3.50 -22.02
C LEU A 114 -7.05 3.12 -23.48
N THR A 115 -7.01 1.83 -23.84
CA THR A 115 -7.33 1.37 -25.21
C THR A 115 -8.83 1.41 -25.51
N ALA A 116 -9.69 1.04 -24.55
CA ALA A 116 -11.15 1.16 -24.71
C ALA A 116 -11.61 2.63 -24.88
N GLY A 117 -10.98 3.57 -24.15
CA GLY A 117 -11.30 4.99 -24.24
C GLY A 117 -11.03 5.60 -25.62
N ALA A 118 -9.88 5.27 -26.24
CA ALA A 118 -9.53 5.78 -27.57
C ALA A 118 -10.47 5.26 -28.67
N VAL A 119 -10.92 3.99 -28.58
CA VAL A 119 -11.87 3.40 -29.53
C VAL A 119 -13.23 4.10 -29.45
N LEU A 120 -13.73 4.41 -28.25
CA LEU A 120 -15.01 5.12 -28.08
C LEU A 120 -14.96 6.57 -28.61
N ILE A 121 -13.83 7.27 -28.46
CA ILE A 121 -13.65 8.64 -28.98
C ILE A 121 -13.59 8.65 -30.52
N VAL A 122 -12.86 7.70 -31.13
CA VAL A 122 -12.77 7.61 -32.59
C VAL A 122 -14.10 7.19 -33.22
N CYS A 123 -14.79 6.18 -32.67
CA CYS A 123 -16.13 5.80 -33.13
C CYS A 123 -17.14 6.96 -32.98
N GLY A 124 -17.10 7.69 -31.86
CA GLY A 124 -17.98 8.84 -31.62
C GLY A 124 -17.79 9.97 -32.65
N VAL A 125 -16.56 10.30 -33.02
CA VAL A 125 -16.27 11.38 -34.00
C VAL A 125 -16.69 10.98 -35.41
N VAL A 126 -16.52 9.71 -35.80
CA VAL A 126 -16.91 9.22 -37.14
C VAL A 126 -18.42 9.17 -37.31
N PHE A 127 -19.18 8.74 -36.30
CA PHE A 127 -20.64 8.74 -36.34
C PHE A 127 -21.23 10.16 -36.38
N ARG A 128 -20.68 11.12 -35.61
CA ARG A 128 -21.12 12.52 -35.63
C ARG A 128 -20.86 13.23 -36.97
N ARG A 129 -19.93 12.71 -37.77
CA ARG A 129 -19.59 13.26 -39.10
C ARG A 129 -20.52 12.72 -40.20
N LYS A 130 -21.15 11.55 -40.00
CA LYS A 130 -22.12 10.99 -40.94
C LYS A 130 -23.52 11.61 -40.82
N GLU A 131 -23.88 12.20 -39.69
CA GLU A 131 -25.16 12.93 -39.52
C GLU A 131 -25.19 14.32 -40.17
N LYS A 132 -24.04 14.87 -40.62
CA LYS A 132 -23.99 16.21 -41.23
C LYS A 132 -23.96 16.21 -42.77
N HIS A 133 -24.01 15.04 -43.41
CA HIS A 133 -24.05 14.89 -44.87
C HIS A 133 -25.10 13.87 -45.35
N GLY A 134 -26.20 13.72 -44.60
CA GLY A 134 -27.43 13.07 -45.04
C GLY A 134 -28.59 14.04 -44.93
#